data_AF-A0A016S6Y1-F1
#
_entry.id   AF-A0A016S6Y1-F1
#
_cell.length_a   1.000
_cell.length_b   1.000
_cell.length_c   1.000
_cell.angle_alpha   90.00
_cell.angle_beta   90.00
_cell.angle_gamma   90.00
#
_symmetry.space_group_name_H-M   'P 1'
#
loop_
_entity.id
_entity.type
_entity.pdbx_description
1 polymer ?
#
loop_
_entity_poly.entity_id
_entity_poly.type
_entity_poly.pdbx_seq_one_letter_code
_entity_poly.pdbx_strand_id
1 'polypeptide(L)'
;MHLRAVAALASRSLQLIVHFVPLVASEAEAALKEDQKHLMRHFKQALSDYSDHISEITSKLISVIDHHTINCLSNWEVSTSVPSPSFQQICRQMQKFHNGLAGIIPDEQIRSLFETVHEHFKGNLKLHLAKIGISPHDSLKYGYVSQDYAFYAQSLRAMSSCSDLYVESLNDVIYGR
;
A
#
# COMPACT_ATOMS: atom_id res chain seq x y z
N MET A 1 7.72 -7.28 -13.62
CA MET A 1 8.75 -6.90 -12.62
C MET A 1 9.34 -5.52 -12.92
N HIS A 2 9.77 -5.24 -14.16
CA HIS A 2 10.41 -3.97 -14.54
C HIS A 2 9.63 -2.69 -14.22
N LEU A 3 8.31 -2.63 -14.44
CA LEU A 3 7.55 -1.39 -14.23
C LEU A 3 7.51 -0.92 -12.76
N ARG A 4 7.50 -1.86 -11.80
CA ARG A 4 7.44 -1.54 -10.36
C ARG A 4 8.75 -0.98 -9.84
N ALA A 5 9.86 -1.60 -10.21
CA ALA A 5 11.20 -1.14 -9.82
C ALA A 5 11.51 0.24 -10.44
N VAL A 6 11.09 0.48 -11.68
CA VAL A 6 11.25 1.80 -12.32
C VAL A 6 10.43 2.87 -11.60
N ALA A 7 9.17 2.60 -11.27
CA ALA A 7 8.34 3.53 -10.50
C ALA A 7 8.91 3.80 -9.10
N ALA A 8 9.36 2.75 -8.40
CA ALA A 8 10.01 2.87 -7.09
C ALA A 8 11.28 3.73 -7.14
N LEU A 9 12.13 3.50 -8.15
CA LEU A 9 13.36 4.27 -8.34
C LEU A 9 13.08 5.73 -8.72
N ALA A 10 12.07 5.98 -9.56
CA ALA A 10 11.63 7.33 -9.89
C ALA A 10 11.16 8.08 -8.63
N SER A 11 10.32 7.44 -7.80
CA SER A 11 9.89 8.00 -6.51
C SER A 11 11.08 8.34 -5.62
N ARG A 12 12.06 7.43 -5.46
CA ARG A 12 13.27 7.69 -4.68
C ARG A 12 14.13 8.82 -5.22
N SER A 13 14.25 8.93 -6.54
CA SER A 13 15.00 10.01 -7.19
C SER A 13 14.35 11.37 -6.91
N LEU A 14 13.01 11.44 -6.97
CA LEU A 14 12.27 12.64 -6.61
C LEU A 14 12.39 12.98 -5.13
N GLN A 15 12.32 11.99 -4.23
CA GLN A 15 12.51 12.19 -2.79
C GLN A 15 13.89 12.77 -2.47
N LEU A 16 14.92 12.36 -3.21
CA LEU A 16 16.26 12.94 -3.09
C LEU A 16 16.25 14.42 -3.49
N ILE A 17 15.62 14.75 -4.63
CA ILE A 17 15.50 16.15 -5.09
C ILE A 17 14.75 16.99 -4.05
N VAL A 18 13.60 16.51 -3.57
CA VAL A 18 12.79 17.15 -2.52
C VAL A 18 13.60 17.39 -1.25
N HIS A 19 14.49 16.48 -0.88
CA HIS A 19 15.38 16.65 0.28
C HIS A 19 16.42 17.77 0.07
N PHE A 20 16.97 17.90 -1.13
CA PHE A 20 18.00 18.91 -1.43
C PHE A 20 17.44 20.30 -1.76
N VAL A 21 16.22 20.40 -2.30
CA VAL A 21 15.60 21.67 -2.69
C VAL A 21 15.63 22.71 -1.55
N PRO A 22 15.26 22.41 -0.29
CA PRO A 22 15.35 23.36 0.82
C PRO A 22 16.77 23.85 1.11
N LEU A 23 17.78 22.99 0.98
CA LEU A 23 19.19 23.34 1.21
C LEU A 23 19.65 24.35 0.16
N VAL A 24 19.37 24.09 -1.12
CA VAL A 24 19.68 25.01 -2.22
C VAL A 24 18.88 26.30 -2.09
N ALA A 25 17.61 26.22 -1.68
CA ALA A 25 16.76 27.37 -1.46
C ALA A 25 17.31 28.29 -0.36
N SER A 26 17.82 27.74 0.75
CA SER A 26 18.44 28.53 1.83
C SER A 26 19.66 29.32 1.35
N GLU A 27 20.55 28.68 0.59
CA GLU A 27 21.73 29.35 0.02
C GLU A 27 21.34 30.41 -1.01
N ALA A 28 20.36 30.10 -1.87
CA ALA A 28 19.82 31.06 -2.83
C ALA A 28 19.19 32.27 -2.10
N GLU A 29 18.44 32.04 -1.03
CA GLU A 29 17.82 33.10 -0.26
C GLU A 29 18.88 34.03 0.35
N ALA A 30 19.99 33.49 0.87
CA ALA A 30 21.08 34.31 1.41
C ALA A 30 21.82 35.12 0.33
N ALA A 31 21.93 34.60 -0.89
CA ALA A 31 22.66 35.23 -1.99
C ALA A 31 21.83 36.25 -2.79
N LEU A 32 20.50 36.11 -2.82
CA LEU A 32 19.61 36.96 -3.63
C LEU A 32 19.38 38.33 -2.99
N LYS A 33 19.35 39.36 -3.83
CA LYS A 33 18.94 40.72 -3.44
C LYS A 33 17.43 40.78 -3.14
N GLU A 34 17.00 41.78 -2.39
CA GLU A 34 15.58 41.97 -2.02
C GLU A 34 14.62 42.00 -3.21
N ASP A 35 14.99 42.68 -4.30
CA ASP A 35 14.21 42.74 -5.53
C ASP A 35 14.11 41.38 -6.26
N GLN A 36 15.01 40.44 -5.95
CA GLN A 36 15.07 39.10 -6.52
C GLN A 36 14.41 38.02 -5.64
N LYS A 37 14.01 38.34 -4.41
CA LYS A 37 13.39 37.37 -3.47
C LYS A 37 12.13 36.72 -4.02
N HIS A 38 11.43 37.36 -4.94
CA HIS A 38 10.27 36.79 -5.62
C HIS A 38 10.59 35.46 -6.37
N LEU A 39 11.86 35.23 -6.75
CA LEU A 39 12.30 33.99 -7.40
C LEU A 39 12.23 32.77 -6.46
N MET A 40 12.20 32.98 -5.14
CA MET A 40 12.06 31.91 -4.14
C MET A 40 10.77 31.09 -4.33
N ARG A 41 9.74 31.67 -4.97
CA ARG A 41 8.52 30.94 -5.33
C ARG A 41 8.77 29.73 -6.21
N HIS A 42 9.82 29.74 -7.03
CA HIS A 42 10.13 28.63 -7.94
C HIS A 42 10.64 27.40 -7.18
N PHE A 43 11.40 27.59 -6.11
CA PHE A 43 11.80 26.49 -5.22
C PHE A 43 10.59 25.88 -4.49
N LYS A 44 9.68 26.74 -4.00
CA LYS A 44 8.43 26.29 -3.37
C LYS A 44 7.56 25.51 -4.36
N GLN A 45 7.43 26.01 -5.59
CA GLN A 45 6.69 25.32 -6.65
C GLN A 45 7.31 23.95 -6.96
N ALA A 46 8.64 23.90 -7.18
CA ALA A 46 9.33 22.64 -7.45
C ALA A 46 9.15 21.63 -6.30
N LEU A 47 9.18 22.09 -5.04
CA LEU A 47 8.94 21.24 -3.88
C LEU A 47 7.52 20.64 -3.90
N SER A 48 6.51 21.45 -4.21
CA SER A 48 5.12 20.98 -4.38
C SER A 48 5.02 19.97 -5.51
N ASP A 49 5.46 20.34 -6.72
CA ASP A 49 5.33 19.52 -7.92
C ASP A 49 5.97 18.13 -7.76
N TYR A 50 7.17 18.07 -7.16
CA TYR A 50 7.84 16.80 -6.92
C TYR A 50 7.18 15.99 -5.81
N SER A 51 6.65 16.63 -4.76
CA SER A 51 5.92 15.94 -3.69
C SER A 51 4.59 15.36 -4.19
N ASP A 52 3.89 16.11 -5.04
CA ASP A 52 2.66 15.66 -5.70
C ASP A 52 2.96 14.47 -6.61
N HIS A 53 4.03 14.51 -7.39
CA HIS A 53 4.42 13.40 -8.25
C HIS A 53 4.83 12.15 -7.46
N ILE A 54 5.54 12.28 -6.32
CA ILE A 54 5.80 11.15 -5.41
C ILE A 54 4.49 10.52 -4.93
N SER A 55 3.51 11.35 -4.58
CA SER A 55 2.19 10.90 -4.11
C SER A 55 1.40 10.19 -5.22
N GLU A 56 1.46 10.68 -6.45
CA GLU A 56 0.88 10.01 -7.62
C GLU A 56 1.51 8.65 -7.91
N ILE A 57 2.84 8.55 -7.83
CA ILE A 57 3.54 7.28 -8.03
C ILE A 57 3.11 6.28 -6.96
N THR A 58 3.06 6.70 -5.69
CA THR A 58 2.61 5.86 -4.59
C THR A 58 1.17 5.39 -4.80
N SER A 59 0.27 6.30 -5.23
CA SER A 59 -1.13 5.97 -5.53
C SER A 59 -1.26 4.95 -6.67
N LYS A 60 -0.45 5.08 -7.72
CA LYS A 60 -0.40 4.11 -8.84
C LYS A 60 0.10 2.74 -8.37
N LEU A 61 1.10 2.71 -7.49
CA LEU A 61 1.63 1.48 -6.91
C LEU A 61 0.57 0.73 -6.08
N ILE A 62 -0.18 1.45 -5.23
CA ILE A 62 -1.30 0.92 -4.45
C ILE A 62 -2.39 0.35 -5.37
N SER A 63 -2.82 1.15 -6.35
CA SER A 63 -3.88 0.77 -7.31
C SER A 63 -3.58 -0.54 -8.06
N VAL A 64 -2.31 -0.80 -8.40
CA VAL A 64 -1.90 -2.05 -9.06
C VAL A 64 -2.17 -3.28 -8.19
N ILE A 65 -1.94 -3.17 -6.88
CA ILE A 65 -2.22 -4.26 -5.95
C ILE A 65 -3.71 -4.37 -5.68
N ASP A 66 -4.40 -3.25 -5.45
CA ASP A 66 -5.85 -3.24 -5.22
C ASP A 66 -6.62 -3.88 -6.36
N HIS A 67 -6.26 -3.54 -7.61
CA HIS A 67 -6.89 -4.15 -8.76
C HIS A 67 -6.73 -5.68 -8.77
N HIS A 68 -5.56 -6.18 -8.37
CA HIS A 68 -5.33 -7.62 -8.29
C HIS A 68 -6.13 -8.28 -7.16
N THR A 69 -6.17 -7.67 -5.97
CA THR A 69 -6.89 -8.23 -4.82
C THR A 69 -8.40 -8.25 -5.08
N ILE A 70 -8.95 -7.18 -5.64
CA ILE A 70 -10.36 -7.08 -6.03
C ILE A 70 -10.72 -8.19 -7.04
N ASN A 71 -9.91 -8.39 -8.08
CA ASN A 71 -10.16 -9.44 -9.08
C ASN A 71 -10.07 -10.86 -8.49
N CYS A 72 -9.21 -11.09 -7.50
CA CYS A 72 -9.15 -12.38 -6.82
C CYS A 72 -10.36 -12.60 -5.92
N LEU A 73 -10.79 -11.56 -5.19
CA LEU A 73 -11.96 -11.61 -4.32
C LEU A 73 -13.26 -11.75 -5.11
N SER A 74 -13.40 -11.10 -6.26
CA SER A 74 -14.63 -11.18 -7.08
C SER A 74 -14.92 -12.60 -7.55
N ASN A 75 -13.89 -13.41 -7.72
CA ASN A 75 -13.97 -14.81 -8.14
C ASN A 75 -13.81 -15.80 -6.98
N TRP A 76 -13.65 -15.29 -5.75
CA TRP A 76 -13.46 -16.13 -4.58
C TRP A 76 -14.80 -16.66 -4.04
N GLU A 77 -14.84 -17.96 -3.84
CA GLU A 77 -15.93 -18.67 -3.19
C GLU A 77 -15.41 -19.38 -1.95
N VAL A 78 -16.25 -19.49 -0.92
CA VAL A 78 -15.90 -20.21 0.30
C VAL A 78 -15.76 -21.69 -0.02
N SER A 79 -14.58 -22.23 0.23
CA SER A 79 -14.18 -23.60 -0.09
C SER A 79 -13.60 -24.30 1.13
N THR A 80 -13.65 -25.63 1.14
CA THR A 80 -13.00 -26.47 2.14
C THR A 80 -11.49 -26.55 1.97
N SER A 81 -10.96 -26.16 0.81
CA SER A 81 -9.53 -26.04 0.56
C SER A 81 -9.02 -24.74 1.16
N VAL A 82 -8.41 -24.81 2.35
CA VAL A 82 -7.82 -23.66 3.04
C VAL A 82 -6.29 -23.82 3.16
N PRO A 83 -5.49 -22.80 2.80
CA PRO A 83 -5.92 -21.52 2.22
C PRO A 83 -6.45 -21.69 0.80
N SER A 84 -7.52 -20.97 0.47
CA SER A 84 -8.15 -21.02 -0.83
C SER A 84 -7.22 -20.53 -1.94
N PRO A 85 -7.40 -21.01 -3.18
CA PRO A 85 -6.56 -20.58 -4.29
C PRO A 85 -6.51 -19.06 -4.46
N SER A 86 -7.62 -18.36 -4.23
CA SER A 86 -7.68 -16.90 -4.30
C SER A 86 -6.83 -16.24 -3.21
N PHE A 87 -6.95 -16.67 -1.95
CA PHE A 87 -6.12 -16.14 -0.87
C PHE A 87 -4.63 -16.44 -1.05
N GLN A 88 -4.29 -17.63 -1.55
CA GLN A 88 -2.93 -17.95 -1.93
C GLN A 88 -2.40 -17.04 -3.04
N GLN A 89 -3.21 -16.74 -4.06
CA GLN A 89 -2.83 -15.82 -5.15
C GLN A 89 -2.62 -14.40 -4.64
N ILE A 90 -3.53 -13.89 -3.81
CA ILE A 90 -3.43 -12.58 -3.16
C ILE A 90 -2.12 -12.47 -2.39
N CYS A 91 -1.85 -13.40 -1.48
CA CYS A 91 -0.65 -13.39 -0.64
C CYS A 91 0.63 -13.49 -1.48
N ARG A 92 0.65 -14.39 -2.48
CA ARG A 92 1.78 -14.51 -3.42
C ARG A 92 2.05 -13.21 -4.18
N GLN A 93 1.00 -12.51 -4.61
CA GLN A 93 1.17 -11.26 -5.35
C GLN A 93 1.64 -10.12 -4.44
N MET A 94 1.10 -10.03 -3.21
CA MET A 94 1.57 -9.08 -2.20
C MET A 94 3.05 -9.28 -1.88
N GLN A 95 3.49 -10.52 -1.66
CA GLN A 95 4.90 -10.84 -1.43
C GLN A 95 5.78 -10.44 -2.62
N LYS A 96 5.37 -10.77 -3.85
CA LYS A 96 6.10 -10.37 -5.06
C LYS A 96 6.16 -8.86 -5.23
N PHE A 97 5.12 -8.16 -4.83
CA PHE A 97 5.07 -6.70 -4.86
C PHE A 97 6.03 -6.11 -3.83
N HIS A 98 5.96 -6.55 -2.57
CA HIS A 98 6.91 -6.18 -1.50
C HIS A 98 8.36 -6.40 -1.94
N ASN A 99 8.69 -7.60 -2.44
CA ASN A 99 10.05 -7.93 -2.86
C ASN A 99 10.54 -7.06 -4.02
N GLY A 100 9.63 -6.52 -4.85
CA GLY A 100 9.98 -5.59 -5.91
C GLY A 100 10.24 -4.16 -5.44
N LEU A 101 9.85 -3.82 -4.20
CA LEU A 101 10.08 -2.51 -3.57
C LEU A 101 11.22 -2.56 -2.53
N ALA A 102 11.35 -3.71 -1.85
CA ALA A 102 12.38 -3.94 -0.84
C ALA A 102 13.78 -3.67 -1.41
N GLY A 103 14.59 -2.93 -0.66
CA GLY A 103 15.92 -2.49 -1.08
C GLY A 103 15.94 -1.26 -2.00
N ILE A 104 14.80 -0.77 -2.47
CA ILE A 104 14.68 0.49 -3.22
C ILE A 104 14.00 1.55 -2.33
N ILE A 105 12.85 1.20 -1.78
CA ILE A 105 12.04 2.08 -0.93
C ILE A 105 12.35 1.77 0.55
N PRO A 106 12.46 2.78 1.44
CA PRO A 106 12.61 2.55 2.87
C PRO A 106 11.46 1.74 3.46
N ASP A 107 11.77 0.88 4.43
CA ASP A 107 10.80 -0.03 5.07
C ASP A 107 9.59 0.71 5.67
N GLU A 108 9.79 1.91 6.23
CA GLU A 108 8.71 2.74 6.77
C GLU A 108 7.70 3.15 5.68
N GLN A 109 8.17 3.50 4.48
CA GLN A 109 7.30 3.86 3.36
C GLN A 109 6.61 2.62 2.78
N ILE A 110 7.32 1.48 2.73
CA ILE A 110 6.70 0.21 2.33
C ILE A 110 5.60 -0.16 3.32
N ARG A 111 5.82 0.02 4.62
CA ARG A 111 4.83 -0.20 5.67
C ARG A 111 3.58 0.66 5.46
N SER A 112 3.75 1.98 5.33
CA SER A 112 2.63 2.90 5.09
C SER A 112 1.83 2.57 3.82
N LEU A 113 2.53 2.13 2.75
CA LEU A 113 1.89 1.62 1.54
C LEU A 113 1.05 0.38 1.84
N PHE A 114 1.59 -0.60 2.57
CA PHE A 114 0.88 -1.83 2.91
C PHE A 114 -0.25 -1.63 3.92
N GLU A 115 -0.17 -0.64 4.80
CA GLU A 115 -1.29 -0.21 5.65
C GLU A 115 -2.46 0.24 4.78
N THR A 116 -2.21 1.09 3.79
CA THR A 116 -3.26 1.54 2.85
C THR A 116 -3.85 0.38 2.05
N VAL A 117 -3.00 -0.50 1.51
CA VAL A 117 -3.43 -1.72 0.80
C VAL A 117 -4.27 -2.63 1.72
N HIS A 118 -3.90 -2.75 2.98
CA HIS A 118 -4.63 -3.56 3.95
C HIS A 118 -6.03 -2.98 4.23
N GLU A 119 -6.14 -1.66 4.41
CA GLU A 119 -7.43 -0.97 4.54
C GLU A 119 -8.35 -1.22 3.34
N HIS A 120 -7.82 -1.06 2.12
CA HIS A 120 -8.57 -1.32 0.90
C HIS A 120 -9.00 -2.79 0.80
N PHE A 121 -8.09 -3.73 1.10
CA PHE A 121 -8.40 -5.15 1.10
C PHE A 121 -9.53 -5.49 2.08
N LYS A 122 -9.48 -4.99 3.33
CA LYS A 122 -10.53 -5.19 4.33
C LYS A 122 -11.89 -4.67 3.86
N GLY A 123 -11.92 -3.45 3.31
CA GLY A 123 -13.15 -2.87 2.77
C GLY A 123 -13.75 -3.73 1.67
N ASN A 124 -12.94 -4.19 0.71
CA ASN A 124 -13.39 -5.07 -0.37
C ASN A 124 -13.84 -6.45 0.14
N LEU A 125 -13.11 -7.04 1.09
CA LEU A 125 -13.47 -8.31 1.71
C LEU A 125 -14.82 -8.19 2.45
N LYS A 126 -15.01 -7.14 3.25
CA LYS A 126 -16.27 -6.86 3.96
C LYS A 126 -17.46 -6.78 3.00
N LEU A 127 -17.31 -6.04 1.90
CA LEU A 127 -18.33 -5.94 0.85
C LEU A 127 -18.63 -7.28 0.19
N HIS A 128 -17.60 -8.07 -0.12
CA HIS A 128 -17.77 -9.39 -0.72
C HIS A 128 -18.47 -10.37 0.22
N LEU A 129 -18.05 -10.43 1.49
CA LEU A 129 -18.67 -11.28 2.51
C LEU A 129 -20.16 -10.95 2.73
N ALA A 130 -20.49 -9.66 2.73
CA ALA A 130 -21.89 -9.21 2.80
C ALA A 130 -22.68 -9.68 1.57
N LYS A 131 -22.10 -9.62 0.36
CA LYS A 131 -22.73 -10.07 -0.89
C LYS A 131 -23.03 -11.56 -0.91
N ILE A 132 -22.13 -12.40 -0.40
CA ILE A 132 -22.32 -13.86 -0.34
C ILE A 132 -23.04 -14.33 0.94
N GLY A 133 -23.46 -13.40 1.80
CA GLY A 133 -24.30 -13.69 2.97
C GLY A 133 -23.58 -14.44 4.09
N ILE A 134 -22.26 -14.25 4.28
CA ILE A 134 -21.53 -14.88 5.38
C ILE A 134 -21.95 -14.25 6.71
N SER A 135 -22.38 -15.12 7.63
CA SER A 135 -22.78 -14.77 8.99
C SER A 135 -22.08 -15.70 9.99
N PRO A 136 -21.70 -15.21 11.19
CA PRO A 136 -21.21 -16.02 12.30
C PRO A 136 -22.16 -17.15 12.72
N HIS A 137 -23.45 -17.05 12.36
CA HIS A 137 -24.43 -18.09 12.59
C HIS A 137 -24.23 -19.32 11.67
N ASP A 138 -23.60 -19.14 10.49
CA ASP A 138 -23.12 -20.24 9.64
C ASP A 138 -21.68 -20.59 10.03
N SER A 139 -21.55 -21.26 11.19
CA SER A 139 -20.26 -21.54 11.85
C SER A 139 -19.24 -22.24 10.95
N LEU A 140 -19.69 -23.09 10.02
CA LEU A 140 -18.81 -23.85 9.13
C LEU A 140 -18.18 -22.93 8.06
N LYS A 141 -19.01 -22.18 7.31
CA LYS A 141 -18.48 -21.25 6.29
C LYS A 141 -17.67 -20.15 6.94
N TYR A 142 -18.16 -19.60 8.05
CA TYR A 142 -17.45 -18.60 8.82
C TYR A 142 -16.06 -19.10 9.27
N GLY A 143 -15.97 -20.38 9.68
CA GLY A 143 -14.70 -21.03 10.01
C GLY A 143 -13.71 -21.05 8.84
N TYR A 144 -14.15 -21.40 7.63
CA TYR A 144 -13.28 -21.40 6.45
C TYR A 144 -12.80 -19.98 6.08
N VAL A 145 -13.70 -19.00 6.09
CA VAL A 145 -13.33 -17.58 5.87
C VAL A 145 -12.32 -17.10 6.91
N SER A 146 -12.50 -17.47 8.17
CA SER A 146 -11.59 -17.10 9.26
C SER A 146 -10.18 -17.64 9.04
N GLN A 147 -10.05 -18.88 8.56
CA GLN A 147 -8.75 -19.47 8.31
C GLN A 147 -8.06 -18.86 7.06
N ASP A 148 -8.82 -18.54 6.01
CA ASP A 148 -8.31 -17.80 4.84
C ASP A 148 -7.78 -16.42 5.25
N TYR A 149 -8.56 -15.69 6.06
CA TYR A 149 -8.14 -14.40 6.58
C TYR A 149 -6.93 -14.49 7.52
N ALA A 150 -6.85 -15.53 8.36
CA ALA A 150 -5.68 -15.78 9.20
C ALA A 150 -4.42 -16.04 8.37
N PHE A 151 -4.53 -16.81 7.28
CA PHE A 151 -3.44 -17.03 6.34
C PHE A 151 -2.97 -15.72 5.68
N TYR A 152 -3.91 -14.84 5.29
CA TYR A 152 -3.60 -13.51 4.80
C TYR A 152 -2.85 -12.65 5.84
N ALA A 153 -3.37 -12.59 7.07
CA ALA A 153 -2.76 -11.81 8.14
C ALA A 153 -1.34 -12.32 8.49
N GLN A 154 -1.14 -13.63 8.50
CA GLN A 154 0.18 -14.23 8.70
C GLN A 154 1.12 -13.92 7.54
N SER A 155 0.63 -13.97 6.30
CA SER A 155 1.44 -13.66 5.11
C SER A 155 1.86 -12.19 5.09
N LEU A 156 1.00 -11.26 5.52
CA LEU A 156 1.38 -9.85 5.68
C LEU A 156 2.52 -9.69 6.69
N ARG A 157 2.35 -10.27 7.89
CA ARG A 157 3.35 -10.15 8.98
C ARG A 157 4.66 -10.88 8.68
N ALA A 158 4.67 -11.83 7.74
CA ALA A 158 5.89 -12.50 7.30
C ALA A 158 6.80 -11.61 6.43
N MET A 159 6.27 -10.51 5.88
CA MET A 159 7.09 -9.53 5.15
C MET A 159 7.84 -8.63 6.12
N SER A 160 9.16 -8.50 5.94
CA SER A 160 10.05 -7.78 6.87
C SER A 160 9.59 -6.36 7.20
N SER A 161 9.08 -5.61 6.22
CA SER A 161 8.62 -4.22 6.42
C SER A 161 7.27 -4.13 7.14
N CYS A 162 6.52 -5.25 7.20
CA CYS A 162 5.13 -5.32 7.65
C CYS A 162 4.94 -6.20 8.90
N SER A 163 6.00 -6.63 9.57
CA SER A 163 5.92 -7.51 10.75
C SER A 163 5.06 -6.92 11.87
N ASP A 164 5.15 -5.59 12.02
CA ASP A 164 4.49 -4.84 13.09
C ASP A 164 3.16 -4.21 12.64
N LEU A 165 2.71 -4.54 11.41
CA LEU A 165 1.47 -4.00 10.87
C LEU A 165 0.29 -4.54 11.68
N TYR A 166 -0.56 -3.62 12.14
CA TYR A 166 -1.77 -3.98 12.86
C TYR A 166 -2.80 -4.59 11.88
N VAL A 167 -3.01 -5.90 11.99
CA VAL A 167 -4.06 -6.63 11.29
C VAL A 167 -5.08 -7.09 12.31
N GLU A 168 -6.25 -6.47 12.27
CA GLU A 168 -7.40 -6.74 13.13
C GLU A 168 -7.97 -8.14 12.91
N SER A 169 -8.88 -8.59 13.79
CA SER A 169 -9.52 -9.89 13.59
C SER A 169 -10.57 -9.84 12.47
N LEU A 170 -10.93 -10.98 11.88
CA LEU A 170 -12.00 -11.03 10.89
C LEU A 170 -13.34 -10.46 11.44
N ASN A 171 -13.60 -10.65 12.73
CA ASN A 171 -14.77 -10.06 13.39
C ASN A 171 -14.73 -8.54 13.35
N ASP A 172 -13.57 -7.94 13.61
CA ASP A 172 -13.40 -6.50 13.54
C ASP A 172 -13.55 -6.01 12.09
N VAL A 173 -13.05 -6.76 11.09
CA VAL A 173 -13.27 -6.40 9.68
C VAL A 173 -14.76 -6.35 9.33
N ILE A 174 -15.53 -7.35 9.78
CA ILE A 174 -16.95 -7.47 9.43
C ILE A 174 -17.81 -6.50 10.26
N TYR A 175 -17.54 -6.37 11.56
CA TYR A 175 -18.42 -5.69 12.53
C TYR A 175 -17.83 -4.44 13.19
N GLY A 176 -16.54 -4.20 12.99
CA GLY A 176 -15.86 -2.97 13.41
C GLY A 176 -16.51 -1.75 12.78
N ARG A 177 -16.52 -0.67 13.56
CA ARG A 177 -17.06 0.64 13.19
C ARG A 177 -16.16 1.34 12.18
#